data_AF-A0A8B8G1I0-F1
#
_entry.id   AF-A0A8B8G1I0-F1
#
_cell.length_a   1.000
_cell.length_b   1.000
_cell.length_c   1.000
_cell.angle_alpha   90.00
_cell.angle_beta   90.00
_cell.angle_gamma   90.00
#
_symmetry.space_group_name_H-M   'P 1'
#
loop_
_entity.id
_entity.type
_entity.pdbx_description
1 polymer ?
#
loop_
_entity_poly.entity_id
_entity_poly.type
_entity_poly.pdbx_seq_one_letter_code
_entity_poly.pdbx_strand_id
1 'polypeptide(L)'
;MSLNMKTRITLFAVYSLIFVTSVVSYYGFKGSQDSLHYLIVHSGNINLQVKNEGYHRILHTTVTADYETSNRKDCAVTLRYDFPADIYVDKYELATIAFNRKVEFYVDNKFIDVETPAHKSDPFVLYVVNYTLPDTANKLIETEFPIHLRYQKAAEDSRYKEVRFGDAYSDVQVLYLCKGPRNSNWKQFPLNTGEWVPASYVKVNKDVVMYVPVGDTNNLPWVSLITHGFVLLGTYYILRRLMATPSPDNAIIKLVPVKC
;
A
#
# COMPACT_ATOMS: atom_id res chain seq x y z
N MET A 1 75.54 33.44 18.31
CA MET A 1 74.79 34.38 19.18
C MET A 1 73.66 33.62 19.84
N SER A 2 73.77 33.33 21.15
CA SER A 2 72.71 32.62 21.88
C SER A 2 71.54 33.58 22.10
N LEU A 3 70.36 33.23 21.58
CA LEU A 3 69.12 33.96 21.87
C LEU A 3 68.87 33.94 23.38
N ASN A 4 68.65 35.14 23.94
CA ASN A 4 68.29 35.33 25.35
C ASN A 4 67.04 34.52 25.68
N MET A 5 66.99 33.95 26.89
CA MET A 5 65.92 33.07 27.37
C MET A 5 64.53 33.69 27.19
N LYS A 6 64.40 35.02 27.37
CA LYS A 6 63.16 35.75 27.09
C LYS A 6 62.72 35.59 25.64
N THR A 7 63.63 35.78 24.68
CA THR A 7 63.33 35.68 23.25
C THR A 7 62.91 34.27 22.83
N ARG A 8 63.49 33.24 23.45
CA ARG A 8 63.10 31.84 23.20
C ARG A 8 61.69 31.54 23.69
N ILE A 9 61.31 32.05 24.87
CA ILE A 9 59.96 31.91 25.43
C ILE A 9 58.94 32.64 24.56
N THR A 10 59.24 33.86 24.11
CA THR A 10 58.35 34.62 23.23
C THR A 10 58.13 33.91 21.89
N LEU A 11 59.21 33.39 21.27
CA LEU A 11 59.11 32.60 20.04
C LEU A 11 58.28 31.34 20.25
N PHE A 12 58.48 30.61 21.34
CA PHE A 12 57.72 29.40 21.63
C PHE A 12 56.22 29.69 21.83
N ALA A 13 55.89 30.79 22.52
CA ALA A 13 54.51 31.22 22.71
C ALA A 13 53.85 31.61 21.38
N VAL A 14 54.56 32.34 20.51
CA VAL A 14 54.06 32.73 19.18
C VAL A 14 53.87 31.51 18.27
N TYR A 15 54.85 30.58 18.24
CA TYR A 15 54.72 29.34 17.48
C TYR A 15 53.59 28.46 18.00
N SER A 16 53.41 28.37 19.31
CA SER A 16 52.31 27.61 19.91
C SER A 16 50.96 28.24 19.58
N LEU A 17 50.85 29.57 19.61
CA LEU A 17 49.61 30.27 19.25
C LEU A 17 49.28 30.08 17.77
N ILE A 18 50.27 30.19 16.87
CA ILE A 18 50.10 29.95 15.43
C ILE A 18 49.73 28.48 15.18
N PHE A 19 50.36 27.54 15.88
CA PHE A 19 50.04 26.12 15.74
C PHE A 19 48.62 25.81 16.23
N VAL A 20 48.20 26.37 17.37
CA VAL A 20 46.84 26.21 17.89
C VAL A 20 45.82 26.85 16.96
N THR A 21 46.05 28.06 16.43
CA THR A 21 45.09 28.68 15.49
C THR A 21 45.04 27.97 14.15
N SER A 22 46.18 27.51 13.62
CA SER A 22 46.20 26.76 12.35
C SER A 22 45.60 25.36 12.49
N VAL A 23 45.80 24.67 13.61
CA VAL A 23 45.15 23.37 13.90
C VAL A 23 43.65 23.59 14.14
N VAL A 24 43.24 24.61 14.90
CA VAL A 24 41.81 24.92 15.11
C VAL A 24 41.14 25.37 13.80
N SER A 25 41.82 26.07 12.90
CA SER A 25 41.28 26.38 11.56
C SER A 25 41.29 25.18 10.62
N TYR A 26 42.31 24.31 10.67
CA TYR A 26 42.41 23.12 9.81
C TYR A 26 41.39 22.04 10.22
N TYR A 27 41.15 21.86 11.52
CA TYR A 27 40.15 20.92 12.05
C TYR A 27 38.76 21.56 12.26
N GLY A 28 38.68 22.87 12.47
CA GLY A 28 37.43 23.60 12.67
C GLY A 28 36.73 24.06 11.38
N PHE A 29 37.40 23.95 10.22
CA PHE A 29 36.82 24.33 8.91
C PHE A 29 36.88 23.21 7.87
N LYS A 30 36.97 21.96 8.32
CA LYS A 30 36.52 20.80 7.55
C LYS A 30 35.19 20.30 8.10
N GLY A 31 34.30 21.23 8.42
CA GLY A 31 32.87 20.96 8.31
C GLY A 31 32.65 20.61 6.86
N SER A 32 32.58 19.31 6.57
CA SER A 32 32.00 18.82 5.33
C SER A 32 30.72 19.63 5.17
N GLN A 33 30.63 20.35 4.07
CA GLN A 33 29.39 20.91 3.57
C GLN A 33 28.54 19.71 3.10
N ASP A 34 28.29 18.77 4.00
CA ASP A 34 27.27 17.75 3.87
C ASP A 34 26.00 18.55 3.94
N SER A 35 25.48 18.87 2.75
CA SER A 35 24.11 19.30 2.53
C SER A 35 23.21 18.23 3.14
N LEU A 36 22.96 18.32 4.44
CA LEU A 36 22.15 17.40 5.19
C LEU A 36 20.71 17.70 4.80
N HIS A 37 20.25 17.10 3.70
CA HIS A 37 18.85 17.23 3.36
C HIS A 37 18.04 16.50 4.42
N TYR A 38 17.08 17.20 5.02
CA TYR A 38 16.30 16.67 6.13
C TYR A 38 14.81 16.90 5.91
N LEU A 39 14.04 16.02 6.51
CA LEU A 39 12.62 16.19 6.77
C LEU A 39 12.38 15.80 8.22
N ILE A 40 11.86 16.74 9.00
CA ILE A 40 11.45 16.53 10.38
C ILE A 40 9.95 16.70 10.43
N VAL A 41 9.24 15.69 10.92
CA VAL A 41 7.80 15.75 11.14
C VAL A 41 7.58 15.96 12.64
N HIS A 42 7.01 17.10 13.03
CA HIS A 42 6.77 17.44 14.43
C HIS A 42 5.48 16.81 14.95
N SER A 43 4.44 16.82 14.12
CA SER A 43 3.16 16.20 14.41
C SER A 43 2.41 15.92 13.12
N GLY A 44 1.49 14.96 13.14
CA GLY A 44 0.62 14.74 11.99
C GLY A 44 -0.53 13.80 12.27
N ASN A 45 -1.39 13.71 11.28
CA ASN A 45 -2.62 12.96 11.32
C ASN A 45 -2.88 12.26 9.97
N ILE A 46 -3.28 11.00 10.04
CA ILE A 46 -3.79 10.23 8.90
C ILE A 46 -5.29 10.11 9.06
N ASN A 47 -6.01 10.71 8.12
CA ASN A 47 -7.45 10.55 7.99
C ASN A 47 -7.74 9.54 6.87
N LEU A 48 -8.33 8.41 7.26
CA LEU A 48 -8.77 7.35 6.36
C LEU A 48 -10.27 7.47 6.15
N GLN A 49 -10.71 7.45 4.89
CA GLN A 49 -12.11 7.44 4.53
C GLN A 49 -12.34 6.39 3.44
N VAL A 50 -13.35 5.56 3.62
CA VAL A 50 -13.82 4.66 2.57
C VAL A 50 -15.11 5.21 1.98
N LYS A 51 -15.10 5.40 0.66
CA LYS A 51 -16.24 5.87 -0.13
C LYS A 51 -16.86 4.69 -0.89
N ASN A 52 -18.11 4.87 -1.28
CA ASN A 52 -18.96 3.89 -1.97
C ASN A 52 -19.38 2.70 -1.08
N GLU A 53 -20.36 1.96 -1.58
CA GLU A 53 -20.94 0.78 -0.93
C GLU A 53 -20.67 -0.48 -1.77
N GLY A 54 -20.79 -1.64 -1.12
CA GLY A 54 -20.59 -2.94 -1.75
C GLY A 54 -19.15 -3.47 -1.63
N TYR A 55 -18.74 -4.29 -2.60
CA TYR A 55 -17.45 -4.97 -2.60
C TYR A 55 -16.32 -4.12 -3.19
N HIS A 56 -16.61 -3.29 -4.20
CA HIS A 56 -15.68 -2.32 -4.76
C HIS A 56 -15.85 -0.99 -4.06
N ARG A 57 -14.79 -0.50 -3.41
CA ARG A 57 -14.81 0.75 -2.64
C ARG A 57 -13.61 1.60 -2.98
N ILE A 58 -13.64 2.85 -2.55
CA ILE A 58 -12.53 3.78 -2.77
C ILE A 58 -11.95 4.17 -1.40
N LEU A 59 -10.66 3.90 -1.20
CA LEU A 59 -9.92 4.37 -0.03
C LEU A 59 -9.33 5.75 -0.34
N HIS A 60 -9.80 6.76 0.37
CA HIS A 60 -9.26 8.11 0.36
C HIS A 60 -8.46 8.34 1.64
N THR A 61 -7.18 8.64 1.48
CA THR A 61 -6.26 8.88 2.59
C THR A 61 -5.72 10.29 2.49
N THR A 62 -5.90 11.05 3.56
CA THR A 62 -5.32 12.40 3.69
C THR A 62 -4.38 12.41 4.87
N VAL A 63 -3.14 12.80 4.63
CA VAL A 63 -2.14 13.02 5.67
C VAL A 63 -1.89 14.51 5.83
N THR A 64 -2.19 15.02 7.01
CA THR A 64 -1.80 16.37 7.42
C THR A 64 -0.65 16.28 8.40
N ALA A 65 0.38 17.10 8.23
CA ALA A 65 1.55 17.09 9.09
C ALA A 65 2.18 18.47 9.19
N ASP A 66 2.61 18.82 10.40
CA ASP A 66 3.54 19.92 10.64
C ASP A 66 4.96 19.39 10.44
N TYR A 67 5.67 19.93 9.46
CA TYR A 67 6.98 19.44 9.06
C TYR A 67 7.92 20.57 8.63
N GLU A 68 9.21 20.35 8.89
CA GLU A 68 10.31 21.20 8.45
C GLU A 68 11.19 20.42 7.47
N THR A 69 11.59 21.06 6.37
CA THR A 69 12.50 20.46 5.40
C THR A 69 13.50 21.45 4.86
N SER A 70 14.73 20.97 4.64
CA SER A 70 15.78 21.75 3.96
C SER A 70 15.44 22.08 2.50
N ASN A 71 14.74 21.17 1.80
CA ASN A 71 14.33 21.35 0.41
C ASN A 71 13.26 20.32 0.02
N ARG A 72 12.09 20.81 -0.40
CA ARG A 72 10.95 19.98 -0.82
C ARG A 72 11.24 19.04 -2.00
N LYS A 73 12.23 19.39 -2.84
CA LYS A 73 12.61 18.62 -4.03
C LYS A 73 13.68 17.56 -3.78
N ASP A 74 14.22 17.49 -2.56
CA ASP A 74 15.27 16.55 -2.16
C ASP A 74 14.77 15.51 -1.15
N CYS A 75 13.46 15.49 -0.86
CA CYS A 75 12.85 14.48 -0.01
C CYS A 75 11.60 13.91 -0.69
N ALA A 76 11.39 12.60 -0.52
CA ALA A 76 10.21 11.86 -0.92
C ALA A 76 9.47 11.36 0.32
N VAL A 77 8.16 11.21 0.20
CA VAL A 77 7.31 10.63 1.24
C VAL A 77 6.48 9.52 0.62
N THR A 78 6.30 8.42 1.35
CA THR A 78 5.47 7.31 0.94
C THR A 78 4.53 6.92 2.07
N LEU A 79 3.35 6.42 1.69
CA LEU A 79 2.43 5.75 2.59
C LEU A 79 2.60 4.25 2.41
N ARG A 80 2.91 3.58 3.52
CA ARG A 80 2.88 2.13 3.65
C ARG A 80 1.52 1.73 4.22
N TYR A 81 0.81 0.85 3.52
CA TYR A 81 -0.45 0.25 3.95
C TYR A 81 -0.23 -1.24 4.15
N ASP A 82 -0.39 -1.74 5.37
CA ASP A 82 -0.41 -3.16 5.68
C ASP A 82 -1.88 -3.63 5.62
N PHE A 83 -2.28 -4.22 4.49
CA PHE A 83 -3.66 -4.65 4.25
C PHE A 83 -3.93 -6.03 4.87
N PRO A 84 -5.08 -6.20 5.56
CA PRO A 84 -5.52 -7.51 6.03
C PRO A 84 -5.96 -8.38 4.85
N ALA A 85 -6.01 -9.69 5.09
CA ALA A 85 -6.45 -10.67 4.09
C ALA A 85 -7.87 -10.43 3.58
N ASP A 86 -8.73 -9.72 4.32
CA ASP A 86 -10.11 -9.41 3.95
C ASP A 86 -10.24 -8.40 2.80
N ILE A 87 -9.17 -7.67 2.47
CA ILE A 87 -9.14 -6.61 1.47
C ILE A 87 -8.12 -6.98 0.39
N TYR A 88 -8.33 -6.52 -0.84
CA TYR A 88 -7.30 -6.53 -1.87
C TYR A 88 -7.34 -5.29 -2.75
N VAL A 89 -6.28 -5.11 -3.53
CA VAL A 89 -6.18 -4.07 -4.56
C VAL A 89 -5.92 -4.73 -5.90
N ASP A 90 -6.53 -4.20 -6.96
CA ASP A 90 -6.25 -4.64 -8.32
C ASP A 90 -5.05 -3.88 -8.89
N LYS A 91 -3.99 -4.60 -9.23
CA LYS A 91 -2.74 -4.04 -9.76
C LYS A 91 -2.95 -3.34 -11.11
N TYR A 92 -3.85 -3.81 -11.95
CA TYR A 92 -4.15 -3.20 -13.25
C TYR A 92 -4.90 -1.86 -13.07
N GLU A 93 -5.81 -1.82 -12.09
CA GLU A 93 -6.51 -0.60 -11.72
C GLU A 93 -5.53 0.44 -11.14
N LEU A 94 -4.62 0.01 -10.26
CA LEU A 94 -3.56 0.87 -9.71
C LEU A 94 -2.60 1.39 -10.80
N ALA A 95 -2.19 0.54 -11.75
CA ALA A 95 -1.32 0.94 -12.86
C ALA A 95 -1.97 2.03 -13.73
N THR A 96 -3.28 1.94 -13.95
CA THR A 96 -4.04 2.96 -14.69
C THR A 96 -4.05 4.30 -13.94
N ILE A 97 -4.17 4.27 -12.62
CA ILE A 97 -4.11 5.47 -11.77
C ILE A 97 -2.71 6.07 -11.78
N ALA A 98 -1.67 5.22 -11.68
CA ALA A 98 -0.27 5.64 -11.68
C ALA A 98 0.08 6.44 -12.94
N PHE A 99 -0.34 5.94 -14.11
CA PHE A 99 -0.12 6.57 -15.40
C PHE A 99 -0.71 8.00 -15.46
N ASN A 100 -1.84 8.23 -14.80
CA ASN A 100 -2.58 9.49 -14.87
C ASN A 100 -2.20 10.50 -13.76
N ARG A 101 -1.71 10.05 -12.60
CA ARG A 101 -1.62 10.89 -11.38
C ARG A 101 -0.21 11.18 -10.87
N LYS A 102 0.86 10.80 -11.58
CA LYS A 102 2.27 10.95 -11.12
C LYS A 102 2.52 10.35 -9.73
N VAL A 103 1.78 9.30 -9.39
CA VAL A 103 1.92 8.52 -8.14
C VAL A 103 2.38 7.13 -8.54
N GLU A 104 3.29 6.54 -7.77
CA GLU A 104 3.69 5.15 -7.98
C GLU A 104 3.11 4.25 -6.90
N PHE A 105 2.68 3.06 -7.31
CA PHE A 105 2.18 2.01 -6.43
C PHE A 105 3.12 0.82 -6.49
N TYR A 106 3.44 0.26 -5.32
CA TYR A 106 4.21 -0.97 -5.23
C TYR A 106 3.57 -1.92 -4.24
N VAL A 107 3.32 -3.14 -4.69
CA VAL A 107 2.78 -4.23 -3.87
C VAL A 107 3.92 -5.22 -3.61
N ASP A 108 4.17 -5.55 -2.34
CA ASP A 108 5.22 -6.48 -1.95
C ASP A 108 4.95 -7.93 -2.41
N ASN A 109 3.68 -8.33 -2.42
CA ASN A 109 3.25 -9.60 -2.95
C ASN A 109 3.24 -9.56 -4.48
N LYS A 110 3.98 -10.48 -5.11
CA LYS A 110 4.07 -10.59 -6.57
C LYS A 110 2.74 -10.91 -7.24
N PHE A 111 1.83 -11.62 -6.57
CA PHE A 111 0.54 -12.00 -7.15
C PHE A 111 -0.59 -11.86 -6.12
N ILE A 112 -1.59 -11.06 -6.46
CA ILE A 112 -2.85 -10.98 -5.72
C ILE A 112 -3.87 -11.76 -6.55
N ASP A 113 -4.25 -12.95 -6.09
CA ASP A 113 -5.39 -13.66 -6.66
C ASP A 113 -6.66 -12.94 -6.25
N VAL A 114 -7.40 -12.39 -7.21
CA VAL A 114 -8.63 -11.62 -6.96
C VAL A 114 -9.82 -12.55 -6.65
N GLU A 115 -9.74 -13.82 -7.01
CA GLU A 115 -10.82 -14.80 -6.83
C GLU A 115 -10.71 -15.57 -5.50
N THR A 116 -9.55 -15.53 -4.85
CA THR A 116 -9.35 -16.24 -3.58
C THR A 116 -10.18 -15.56 -2.46
N PRO A 117 -10.95 -16.32 -1.66
CA PRO A 117 -11.72 -15.77 -0.54
C PRO A 117 -10.82 -15.41 0.65
N ALA A 118 -11.30 -14.51 1.53
CA ALA A 118 -10.51 -13.93 2.62
C ALA A 118 -9.78 -14.96 3.50
N HIS A 119 -10.43 -16.07 3.83
CA HIS A 119 -9.88 -17.12 4.70
C HIS A 119 -8.78 -17.98 4.06
N LYS A 120 -8.47 -17.76 2.79
CA LYS A 120 -7.37 -18.40 2.04
C LYS A 120 -6.40 -17.38 1.48
N SER A 121 -6.62 -16.10 1.74
CA SER A 121 -5.76 -15.01 1.29
C SER A 121 -4.75 -14.67 2.36
N ASP A 122 -3.58 -14.22 1.91
CA ASP A 122 -2.55 -13.68 2.79
C ASP A 122 -2.68 -12.15 2.86
N PRO A 123 -2.34 -11.54 4.01
CA PRO A 123 -2.15 -10.09 4.09
C PRO A 123 -0.99 -9.64 3.18
N PHE A 124 -0.97 -8.37 2.82
CA PHE A 124 0.07 -7.81 1.94
C PHE A 124 0.33 -6.34 2.26
N VAL A 125 1.43 -5.82 1.74
CA VAL A 125 1.82 -4.42 1.92
C VAL A 125 1.76 -3.67 0.59
N LEU A 126 1.08 -2.53 0.60
CA LEU A 126 1.07 -1.57 -0.49
C LEU A 126 1.84 -0.32 -0.10
N TYR A 127 2.73 0.13 -0.98
CA TYR A 127 3.42 1.40 -0.88
C TYR A 127 2.87 2.35 -1.94
N VAL A 128 2.52 3.56 -1.51
CA VAL A 128 2.09 4.66 -2.38
C VAL A 128 3.15 5.74 -2.28
N VAL A 129 3.90 5.94 -3.35
CA VAL A 129 5.10 6.79 -3.36
C VAL A 129 4.78 8.12 -4.03
N ASN A 130 5.14 9.20 -3.35
CA ASN A 130 5.14 10.54 -3.91
C ASN A 130 6.55 11.14 -3.81
N TYR A 131 7.16 11.40 -4.96
CA TYR A 131 8.56 11.86 -5.05
C TYR A 131 8.75 13.34 -4.74
N THR A 132 7.66 14.07 -4.50
CA THR A 132 7.70 15.50 -4.18
C THR A 132 6.79 15.83 -3.02
N LEU A 133 7.33 16.58 -2.06
CA LEU A 133 6.52 17.19 -1.02
C LEU A 133 5.58 18.25 -1.63
N PRO A 134 4.29 18.28 -1.23
CA PRO A 134 3.32 19.23 -1.75
C PRO A 134 3.67 20.68 -1.38
N ASP A 135 3.18 21.62 -2.20
CA ASP A 135 3.48 23.04 -2.01
C ASP A 135 2.72 23.70 -0.84
N THR A 136 1.66 23.04 -0.36
CA THR A 136 0.80 23.53 0.71
C THR A 136 1.39 23.22 2.08
N ALA A 137 1.40 24.24 2.96
CA ALA A 137 1.68 24.01 4.37
C ALA A 137 0.62 23.06 4.96
N ASN A 138 1.06 22.13 5.80
CA ASN A 138 0.22 21.22 6.60
C ASN A 138 -0.43 20.03 5.90
N LYS A 139 -0.49 19.95 4.57
CA LYS A 139 -0.96 18.75 3.85
C LYS A 139 0.26 18.04 3.28
N LEU A 140 0.51 16.79 3.68
CA LEU A 140 1.72 16.06 3.31
C LEU A 140 1.47 15.10 2.14
N ILE A 141 0.38 14.33 2.19
CA ILE A 141 -0.01 13.41 1.13
C ILE A 141 -1.54 13.40 1.04
N GLU A 142 -2.06 13.33 -0.18
CA GLU A 142 -3.43 12.90 -0.43
C GLU A 142 -3.40 11.85 -1.53
N THR A 143 -4.06 10.72 -1.28
CA THR A 143 -4.19 9.65 -2.26
C THR A 143 -5.58 9.07 -2.23
N GLU A 144 -6.01 8.60 -3.38
CA GLU A 144 -7.31 7.96 -3.56
C GLU A 144 -7.13 6.82 -4.56
N PHE A 145 -7.48 5.61 -4.13
CA PHE A 145 -7.38 4.41 -4.95
C PHE A 145 -8.43 3.37 -4.55
N PRO A 146 -8.79 2.47 -5.48
CA PRO A 146 -9.81 1.46 -5.27
C PRO A 146 -9.29 0.31 -4.39
N ILE A 147 -10.15 -0.14 -3.50
CA ILE A 147 -9.98 -1.33 -2.67
C ILE A 147 -11.18 -2.25 -2.89
N HIS A 148 -10.95 -3.54 -2.71
CA HIS A 148 -11.95 -4.57 -2.95
C HIS A 148 -12.06 -5.46 -1.71
N LEU A 149 -13.28 -5.69 -1.24
CA LEU A 149 -13.54 -6.61 -0.15
C LEU A 149 -13.54 -8.05 -0.69
N ARG A 150 -13.05 -9.00 0.09
CA ARG A 150 -13.09 -10.42 -0.27
C ARG A 150 -14.32 -11.11 0.27
N TYR A 151 -14.72 -12.17 -0.42
CA TYR A 151 -15.73 -13.09 0.08
C TYR A 151 -15.31 -13.71 1.41
N GLN A 152 -16.25 -13.70 2.34
CA GLN A 152 -16.07 -14.19 3.69
C GLN A 152 -16.71 -15.57 3.85
N LYS A 153 -16.30 -16.31 4.90
CA LYS A 153 -17.02 -17.54 5.26
C LYS A 153 -18.44 -17.19 5.68
N ALA A 154 -19.35 -18.12 5.39
CA ALA A 154 -20.68 -18.11 6.01
C ALA A 154 -20.54 -18.09 7.54
N ALA A 155 -21.50 -17.44 8.20
CA ALA A 155 -21.51 -17.27 9.65
C ALA A 155 -22.85 -17.71 10.23
N GLU A 156 -22.85 -18.13 11.49
CA GLU A 156 -24.06 -18.42 12.24
C GLU A 156 -24.66 -17.12 12.77
N ASP A 157 -25.97 -16.96 12.66
CA ASP A 157 -26.75 -15.84 13.20
C ASP A 157 -26.29 -14.43 12.76
N SER A 158 -25.47 -14.34 11.71
CA SER A 158 -25.06 -13.08 11.13
C SER A 158 -25.19 -13.08 9.62
N ARG A 159 -25.75 -11.98 9.10
CA ARG A 159 -25.82 -11.70 7.66
C ARG A 159 -24.65 -10.86 7.17
N TYR A 160 -23.83 -10.33 8.07
CA TYR A 160 -22.71 -9.46 7.73
C TYR A 160 -21.48 -9.79 8.57
N LYS A 161 -20.32 -9.75 7.95
CA LYS A 161 -19.03 -9.79 8.65
C LYS A 161 -18.39 -8.42 8.59
N GLU A 162 -17.89 -7.99 9.74
CA GLU A 162 -17.13 -6.75 9.88
C GLU A 162 -15.70 -6.93 9.35
N VAL A 163 -15.25 -5.95 8.56
CA VAL A 163 -13.88 -5.83 8.05
C VAL A 163 -13.35 -4.49 8.53
N ARG A 164 -12.33 -4.53 9.38
CA ARG A 164 -11.70 -3.33 9.97
C ARG A 164 -10.35 -3.07 9.29
N PHE A 165 -10.04 -1.80 9.09
CA PHE A 165 -8.78 -1.35 8.51
C PHE A 165 -8.33 -0.04 9.15
N GLY A 166 -7.06 0.06 9.56
CA GLY A 166 -6.53 1.29 10.17
C GLY A 166 -6.71 1.38 11.69
N ASP A 167 -7.13 0.30 12.36
CA ASP A 167 -7.28 0.23 13.83
C ASP A 167 -5.93 0.01 14.54
N ALA A 168 -4.98 -0.64 13.87
CA ALA A 168 -3.64 -0.75 14.40
C ALA A 168 -2.80 0.45 13.95
N TYR A 169 -2.06 1.05 14.89
CA TYR A 169 -0.97 2.00 14.61
C TYR A 169 0.05 1.47 13.57
N SER A 170 -0.01 0.18 13.19
CA SER A 170 0.79 -0.47 12.16
C SER A 170 0.20 -0.39 10.75
N ASP A 171 -1.12 -0.30 10.57
CA ASP A 171 -1.75 -0.57 9.27
C ASP A 171 -1.45 0.50 8.23
N VAL A 172 -1.26 1.75 8.66
CA VAL A 172 -0.86 2.84 7.76
C VAL A 172 0.25 3.66 8.40
N GLN A 173 1.38 3.76 7.69
CA GLN A 173 2.57 4.46 8.17
C GLN A 173 3.07 5.44 7.11
N VAL A 174 3.45 6.63 7.56
CA VAL A 174 4.18 7.59 6.74
C VAL A 174 5.66 7.28 6.85
N LEU A 175 6.31 7.03 5.73
CA LEU A 175 7.75 6.89 5.64
C LEU A 175 8.31 8.02 4.78
N TYR A 176 9.53 8.46 5.07
CA TYR A 176 10.21 9.46 4.28
C TYR A 176 11.66 9.10 3.97
N LEU A 177 12.17 9.67 2.89
CA LEU A 177 13.54 9.49 2.43
C LEU A 177 14.04 10.81 1.87
N CYS A 178 15.20 11.28 2.33
CA CYS A 178 15.85 12.46 1.78
C CYS A 178 17.16 12.09 1.08
N LYS A 179 17.50 12.89 0.08
CA LYS A 179 18.75 12.81 -0.68
C LYS A 179 19.94 12.92 0.28
N GLY A 180 20.92 12.05 0.12
CA GLY A 180 22.13 12.10 0.93
C GLY A 180 23.23 11.22 0.34
N PRO A 181 24.42 11.23 0.95
CA PRO A 181 25.57 10.43 0.47
C PRO A 181 25.26 8.94 0.39
N ARG A 182 24.42 8.44 1.32
CA ARG A 182 23.94 7.04 1.36
C ARG A 182 22.72 6.76 0.47
N ASN A 183 22.05 7.81 -0.02
CA ASN A 183 20.80 7.74 -0.78
C ASN A 183 20.98 8.38 -2.17
N SER A 184 22.01 7.96 -2.91
CA SER A 184 22.32 8.51 -4.23
C SER A 184 21.22 8.24 -5.27
N ASN A 185 20.51 7.12 -5.14
CA ASN A 185 19.37 6.71 -5.99
C ASN A 185 18.00 6.91 -5.32
N TRP A 186 17.85 7.93 -4.47
CA TRP A 186 16.63 8.18 -3.67
C TRP A 186 15.32 8.36 -4.47
N LYS A 187 15.41 8.56 -5.80
CA LYS A 187 14.26 8.65 -6.72
C LYS A 187 13.86 7.33 -7.38
N GLN A 188 14.52 6.21 -7.02
CA GLN A 188 14.27 4.93 -7.66
C GLN A 188 13.73 3.92 -6.65
N PHE A 189 12.43 3.65 -6.74
CA PHE A 189 11.77 2.52 -6.08
C PHE A 189 12.10 1.24 -6.87
N PRO A 190 12.40 0.07 -6.27
CA PRO A 190 11.98 -0.45 -4.96
C PRO A 190 12.82 -0.03 -3.74
N LEU A 191 12.29 -0.30 -2.54
CA LEU A 191 12.79 -0.05 -1.16
C LEU A 191 14.26 -0.44 -0.85
N ASN A 192 15.03 -0.89 -1.84
CA ASN A 192 16.28 -1.60 -1.66
C ASN A 192 17.51 -0.68 -1.78
N THR A 193 17.31 0.57 -2.18
CA THR A 193 18.39 1.53 -2.49
C THR A 193 18.54 2.66 -1.48
N GLY A 194 17.59 2.81 -0.54
CA GLY A 194 17.61 3.84 0.51
C GLY A 194 16.88 3.41 1.78
N GLU A 195 17.32 3.89 2.93
CA GLU A 195 16.73 3.59 4.24
C GLU A 195 15.55 4.54 4.52
N TRP A 196 14.32 4.04 4.35
CA TRP A 196 13.10 4.80 4.63
C TRP A 196 12.86 4.92 6.13
N VAL A 197 12.64 6.13 6.60
CA VAL A 197 12.49 6.43 8.03
C VAL A 197 11.00 6.61 8.38
N PRO A 198 10.48 5.94 9.43
CA PRO A 198 9.10 6.11 9.85
C PRO A 198 8.87 7.46 10.56
N ALA A 199 7.81 8.17 10.17
CA ALA A 199 7.39 9.40 10.82
C ALA A 199 6.63 9.09 12.12
N SER A 200 7.37 8.94 13.21
CA SER A 200 6.86 8.47 14.52
C SER A 200 5.77 9.37 15.16
N TYR A 201 5.61 10.61 14.68
CA TYR A 201 4.69 11.61 15.23
C TYR A 201 3.35 11.71 14.48
N VAL A 202 3.15 10.87 13.46
CA VAL A 202 1.93 10.85 12.67
C VAL A 202 0.98 9.78 13.22
N LYS A 203 -0.23 10.18 13.63
CA LYS A 203 -1.23 9.28 14.21
C LYS A 203 -2.36 8.99 13.23
N VAL A 204 -2.85 7.75 13.21
CA VAL A 204 -4.09 7.39 12.51
C VAL A 204 -5.28 7.83 13.37
N ASN A 205 -6.21 8.58 12.78
CA ASN A 205 -7.27 9.25 13.54
C ASN A 205 -8.41 8.31 13.95
N LYS A 206 -8.83 7.43 13.03
CA LYS A 206 -9.90 6.46 13.21
C LYS A 206 -9.69 5.26 12.30
N ASP A 207 -10.11 4.10 12.78
CA ASP A 207 -10.29 2.91 11.97
C ASP A 207 -11.49 3.07 11.04
N VAL A 208 -11.41 2.37 9.91
CA VAL A 208 -12.51 2.25 8.98
C VAL A 208 -13.13 0.88 9.11
N VAL A 209 -14.43 0.87 9.32
CA VAL A 209 -15.23 -0.35 9.44
C VAL A 209 -16.10 -0.51 8.21
N MET A 210 -16.00 -1.66 7.57
CA MET A 210 -16.78 -2.05 6.40
C MET A 210 -17.56 -3.34 6.71
N TYR A 211 -18.69 -3.54 6.02
CA TYR A 211 -19.53 -4.72 6.21
C TYR A 211 -19.63 -5.51 4.90
N VAL A 212 -19.36 -6.81 4.98
CA VAL A 212 -19.45 -7.76 3.87
C VAL A 212 -20.63 -8.69 4.11
N PRO A 213 -21.59 -8.83 3.18
CA PRO A 213 -22.68 -9.77 3.35
C PRO A 213 -22.15 -11.21 3.35
N VAL A 214 -22.67 -12.03 4.27
CA VAL A 214 -22.32 -13.45 4.40
C VAL A 214 -23.58 -14.32 4.41
N GLY A 215 -23.42 -15.56 3.94
CA GLY A 215 -24.46 -16.56 4.06
C GLY A 215 -24.66 -16.95 5.52
N ASP A 216 -25.92 -17.10 5.91
CA ASP A 216 -26.28 -17.63 7.23
C ASP A 216 -26.27 -19.16 7.19
N THR A 217 -25.42 -19.78 8.01
CA THR A 217 -25.27 -21.23 8.07
C THR A 217 -26.52 -21.94 8.59
N ASN A 218 -27.41 -21.27 9.30
CA ASN A 218 -28.68 -21.84 9.78
C ASN A 218 -29.65 -22.13 8.63
N ASN A 219 -29.49 -21.46 7.49
CA ASN A 219 -30.28 -21.70 6.29
C ASN A 219 -29.75 -22.87 5.46
N LEU A 220 -28.56 -23.41 5.76
CA LEU A 220 -27.93 -24.47 4.96
C LEU A 220 -28.81 -25.71 4.78
N PRO A 221 -29.51 -26.25 5.81
CA PRO A 221 -30.38 -27.42 5.62
C PRO A 221 -31.53 -27.14 4.66
N TRP A 222 -32.17 -25.98 4.80
CA TRP A 222 -33.29 -25.57 3.95
C TRP A 222 -32.88 -25.31 2.51
N VAL A 223 -31.79 -24.56 2.32
CA VAL A 223 -31.22 -24.30 0.99
C VAL A 223 -30.85 -25.61 0.33
N SER A 224 -30.19 -26.52 1.04
CA SER A 224 -29.83 -27.84 0.52
C SER A 224 -31.07 -28.65 0.10
N LEU A 225 -32.08 -28.76 0.97
CA LEU A 225 -33.29 -29.53 0.69
C LEU A 225 -34.03 -28.99 -0.55
N ILE A 226 -34.21 -27.68 -0.62
CA ILE A 226 -34.92 -27.02 -1.73
C ILE A 226 -34.14 -27.19 -3.03
N THR A 227 -32.84 -26.90 -3.03
CA THR A 227 -31.99 -27.04 -4.22
C THR A 227 -31.98 -28.47 -4.74
N HIS A 228 -31.81 -29.48 -3.87
CA HIS A 228 -31.87 -30.88 -4.28
C HIS A 228 -33.25 -31.26 -4.83
N GLY A 229 -34.33 -30.79 -4.20
CA GLY A 229 -35.69 -31.00 -4.70
C GLY A 229 -35.89 -30.46 -6.12
N PHE A 230 -35.45 -29.23 -6.38
CA PHE A 230 -35.51 -28.64 -7.73
C PHE A 230 -34.64 -29.37 -8.75
N VAL A 231 -33.44 -29.80 -8.35
CA VAL A 231 -32.57 -30.60 -9.22
C VAL A 231 -33.27 -31.90 -9.59
N LEU A 232 -33.82 -32.65 -8.63
CA LEU A 232 -34.53 -33.90 -8.90
C LEU A 232 -35.75 -33.70 -9.79
N LEU A 233 -36.56 -32.66 -9.54
CA LEU A 233 -37.72 -32.34 -10.37
C LEU A 233 -37.31 -31.95 -11.80
N GLY A 234 -36.26 -31.15 -11.95
CA GLY A 234 -35.71 -30.76 -13.24
C GLY A 234 -35.16 -31.95 -14.01
N THR A 235 -34.37 -32.81 -13.35
CA THR A 235 -33.85 -34.05 -13.92
C THR A 235 -34.99 -34.97 -14.35
N TYR A 236 -36.00 -35.18 -13.51
CA TYR A 236 -37.18 -35.98 -13.85
C TYR A 236 -37.92 -35.41 -15.07
N TYR A 237 -38.14 -34.09 -15.12
CA TYR A 237 -38.80 -33.43 -16.25
C TYR A 237 -38.04 -33.66 -17.57
N ILE A 238 -36.71 -33.46 -17.57
CA ILE A 238 -35.87 -33.66 -18.75
C ILE A 238 -35.89 -35.12 -19.20
N LEU A 239 -35.67 -36.06 -18.26
CA LEU A 239 -35.69 -37.49 -18.57
C LEU A 239 -37.03 -37.95 -19.13
N ARG A 240 -38.14 -37.49 -18.53
CA ARG A 240 -39.49 -37.80 -19.03
C ARG A 240 -39.70 -37.30 -20.45
N ARG A 241 -39.21 -36.11 -20.79
CA ARG A 241 -39.30 -35.56 -22.15
C ARG A 241 -38.48 -36.38 -23.15
N LEU A 242 -37.26 -36.77 -22.79
CA LEU A 242 -36.39 -37.61 -23.63
C LEU A 242 -36.95 -39.03 -23.85
N MET A 243 -37.60 -39.61 -22.83
CA MET A 243 -38.26 -40.91 -22.97
C MET A 243 -39.58 -40.86 -23.75
N ALA A 244 -40.26 -39.70 -23.71
CA ALA A 244 -41.53 -39.49 -24.42
C ALA A 244 -41.33 -39.06 -25.89
N THR A 245 -40.13 -38.63 -26.28
CA THR A 245 -39.78 -38.46 -27.70
C THR A 245 -39.63 -39.85 -28.35
N PRO A 246 -40.44 -40.20 -29.36
CA PRO A 246 -40.31 -41.47 -30.05
C PRO A 246 -38.92 -41.59 -30.71
N SER A 247 -38.34 -42.79 -30.64
CA SER A 247 -37.08 -43.10 -31.34
C SER A 247 -37.20 -42.73 -32.83
N PRO A 248 -36.18 -42.09 -33.44
CA PRO A 248 -36.15 -41.82 -34.88
C PRO A 248 -36.03 -43.08 -35.74
N ASP A 249 -36.12 -44.29 -35.17
CA ASP A 249 -36.05 -45.56 -35.90
C ASP A 249 -37.24 -45.82 -36.85
N ASN A 250 -38.23 -44.91 -36.92
CA ASN A 250 -39.26 -44.91 -37.96
C ASN A 250 -39.16 -43.72 -38.94
N ALA A 251 -38.16 -42.85 -38.80
CA ALA A 251 -37.85 -41.86 -39.82
C ALA A 251 -36.76 -42.45 -40.73
N ILE A 252 -37.19 -43.23 -41.74
CA ILE A 252 -36.35 -43.51 -42.90
C ILE A 252 -36.05 -42.16 -43.55
N ILE A 253 -34.95 -41.53 -43.15
CA ILE A 253 -34.35 -40.42 -43.87
C ILE A 253 -33.82 -41.05 -45.16
N LYS A 254 -34.64 -40.99 -46.23
CA LYS A 254 -34.17 -41.24 -47.58
C LYS A 254 -33.13 -40.16 -47.89
N LEU A 255 -31.86 -40.49 -47.71
CA LEU A 255 -30.76 -39.72 -48.26
C LEU A 255 -30.89 -39.82 -49.78
N VAL A 256 -31.43 -38.76 -50.40
CA VAL A 256 -31.41 -38.62 -51.86
C VAL A 256 -29.95 -38.40 -52.26
N PRO A 257 -29.38 -39.23 -53.16
CA PRO A 257 -28.02 -39.03 -53.60
C PRO A 257 -27.93 -37.69 -54.34
N VAL A 258 -27.05 -36.82 -53.84
CA VAL A 258 -26.64 -35.62 -54.55
C VAL A 258 -25.93 -36.09 -55.81
N LYS A 259 -26.50 -35.79 -56.99
CA LYS A 259 -25.80 -35.95 -58.26
C LYS A 259 -24.68 -34.91 -58.30
N CYS A 260 -23.44 -35.39 -58.33
CA CYS A 260 -22.29 -34.62 -58.80
C CYS A 260 -22.39 -34.42 -60.32
#